data_AF-A0A9W8J7V6-F1
#
_entry.id   AF-A0A9W8J7V6-F1
#
_cell.length_a   1.000
_cell.length_b   1.000
_cell.length_c   1.000
_cell.angle_alpha   90.00
_cell.angle_beta   90.00
_cell.angle_gamma   90.00
#
_symmetry.space_group_name_H-M   'P 1'
#
loop_
_entity.id
_entity.type
_entity.pdbx_description
1 polymer ?
#
loop_
_entity_poly.entity_id
_entity_poly.type
_entity_poly.pdbx_seq_one_letter_code
_entity_poly.pdbx_strand_id
1 'polypeptide(L)'
;MVEIIVTEQDRKDVILELQVFIDEKHDKSQEMSQAFQDLKRDIETFIPNFNEFIADTGAELAAEAKKLQAEIDSLWSQIRVLDQQILGVIVAGSVLAAYQAEHDDKMSQLWGKEKELATVNEKQQALAYLQSQSDGVKPEIDLICEKLILFAEIWSSVRSQAVQFRNFLQASTNSPTNLGFKKQVRLARKVCIPLEAGLEKYATQLENRQKEKAAAQN
;
A
#
# COMPACT_ATOMS: atom_id res chain seq x y z
N MET A 1 -5.94 -45.57 0.99
CA MET A 1 -6.48 -44.96 2.23
C MET A 1 -7.92 -45.41 2.48
N VAL A 2 -8.94 -45.06 1.68
CA VAL A 2 -10.34 -45.50 1.94
C VAL A 2 -10.56 -47.04 1.91
N GLU A 3 -9.71 -47.79 1.20
CA GLU A 3 -9.81 -49.25 1.15
C GLU A 3 -9.45 -49.96 2.45
N ILE A 4 -8.71 -49.32 3.35
CA ILE A 4 -8.24 -49.93 4.61
C ILE A 4 -9.38 -50.16 5.62
N ILE A 5 -10.56 -49.56 5.39
CA ILE A 5 -11.73 -49.72 6.25
C ILE A 5 -12.40 -51.05 5.90
N VAL A 6 -12.07 -52.11 6.62
CA VAL A 6 -12.63 -53.45 6.39
C VAL A 6 -13.66 -53.77 7.48
N THR A 7 -13.32 -53.46 8.73
CA THR A 7 -14.12 -53.76 9.92
C THR A 7 -14.97 -52.57 10.38
N GLU A 8 -15.89 -52.84 11.30
CA GLU A 8 -16.66 -51.80 12.01
C GLU A 8 -15.74 -50.91 12.88
N GLN A 9 -14.66 -51.49 13.44
CA GLN A 9 -13.70 -50.77 14.26
C GLN A 9 -12.87 -49.80 13.40
N ASP A 10 -12.41 -50.23 12.23
CA ASP A 10 -11.69 -49.36 11.28
C ASP A 10 -12.54 -48.14 10.89
N ARG A 11 -13.86 -48.33 10.76
CA ARG A 11 -14.78 -47.22 10.50
C ARG A 11 -14.82 -46.25 11.68
N LYS A 12 -14.92 -46.75 12.91
CA LYS A 12 -14.95 -45.92 14.13
C LYS A 12 -13.66 -45.13 14.32
N ASP A 13 -12.51 -45.76 14.07
CA ASP A 13 -11.20 -45.11 14.22
C ASP A 13 -11.03 -43.98 13.21
N VAL A 14 -11.40 -44.21 11.94
CA VAL A 14 -11.38 -43.17 10.90
C VAL A 14 -12.39 -42.06 11.21
N ILE A 15 -13.57 -42.37 11.74
CA ILE A 15 -14.55 -41.36 12.18
C ILE A 15 -13.94 -40.47 13.29
N LEU A 16 -13.23 -41.06 14.25
CA LEU A 16 -12.61 -40.34 15.35
C LEU A 16 -11.52 -39.37 14.85
N GLU A 17 -10.68 -39.81 13.91
CA GLU A 17 -9.68 -38.94 13.27
C GLU A 17 -10.32 -37.80 12.48
N LEU A 18 -11.37 -38.10 11.72
CA LEU A 18 -12.09 -37.09 10.93
C LEU A 18 -12.86 -36.10 11.80
N GLN A 19 -13.25 -36.48 13.00
CA GLN A 19 -13.95 -35.62 13.95
C GLN A 19 -13.10 -34.39 14.32
N VAL A 20 -11.78 -34.55 14.43
CA VAL A 20 -10.84 -33.44 14.69
C VAL A 20 -10.93 -32.36 13.62
N PHE A 21 -11.01 -32.78 12.34
CA PHE A 21 -11.19 -31.84 11.22
C PHE A 21 -12.59 -31.23 11.23
N ILE A 22 -13.63 -32.03 11.52
CA ILE A 22 -15.02 -31.56 11.57
C ILE A 22 -15.22 -30.46 12.62
N ASP A 23 -14.58 -30.61 13.77
CA ASP A 23 -14.71 -29.70 14.91
C ASP A 23 -13.78 -28.48 14.80
N GLU A 24 -12.86 -28.48 13.83
CA GLU A 24 -11.97 -27.34 13.58
C GLU A 24 -12.75 -26.11 13.10
N LYS A 25 -12.40 -24.94 13.64
CA LYS A 25 -12.88 -23.66 13.11
C LYS A 25 -12.18 -23.33 11.79
N HIS A 26 -12.87 -23.54 10.68
CA HIS A 26 -12.39 -23.20 9.34
C HIS A 26 -12.53 -21.69 8.99
N ASP A 27 -12.50 -20.81 9.98
CA ASP A 27 -12.72 -19.36 9.78
C ASP A 27 -11.46 -18.61 9.35
N LYS A 28 -10.27 -19.17 9.59
CA LYS A 28 -8.99 -18.56 9.18
C LYS A 28 -8.93 -18.26 7.68
N SER A 29 -9.50 -19.11 6.84
CA SER A 29 -9.56 -18.84 5.39
C SER A 29 -10.49 -17.67 5.05
N GLN A 30 -11.56 -17.45 5.83
CA GLN A 30 -12.38 -16.24 5.69
C GLN A 30 -11.58 -15.01 6.11
N GLU A 31 -10.91 -15.06 7.27
CA GLU A 31 -10.10 -13.96 7.78
C GLU A 31 -9.01 -13.57 6.76
N MET A 32 -8.32 -14.55 6.18
CA MET A 32 -7.33 -14.32 5.13
C MET A 32 -7.95 -13.69 3.88
N SER A 33 -9.10 -14.20 3.42
CA SER A 33 -9.82 -13.61 2.29
C SER A 33 -10.18 -12.15 2.54
N GLN A 34 -10.67 -11.85 3.75
CA GLN A 34 -11.06 -10.49 4.14
C GLN A 34 -9.83 -9.58 4.22
N ALA A 35 -8.74 -10.05 4.83
CA ALA A 35 -7.49 -9.30 4.93
C ALA A 35 -6.92 -8.89 3.56
N PHE A 36 -7.00 -9.75 2.55
CA PHE A 36 -6.60 -9.39 1.18
C PHE A 36 -7.51 -8.33 0.55
N GLN A 37 -8.82 -8.39 0.81
CA GLN A 37 -9.77 -7.37 0.32
C GLN A 37 -9.58 -6.03 1.01
N ASP A 38 -9.29 -6.04 2.32
CA ASP A 38 -9.03 -4.84 3.09
C ASP A 38 -7.71 -4.20 2.63
N LEU A 39 -6.64 -4.98 2.48
CA LEU A 39 -5.37 -4.50 1.94
C LEU A 39 -5.53 -3.89 0.54
N LYS A 40 -6.34 -4.51 -0.33
CA LYS A 40 -6.67 -3.94 -1.63
C LYS A 40 -7.32 -2.57 -1.49
N ARG A 41 -8.32 -2.44 -0.61
CA ARG A 41 -9.04 -1.17 -0.39
C ARG A 41 -8.09 -0.10 0.14
N ASP A 42 -7.20 -0.45 1.06
CA ASP A 42 -6.19 0.46 1.61
C ASP A 42 -5.25 0.97 0.50
N ILE A 43 -4.80 0.09 -0.40
CA ILE A 43 -3.95 0.46 -1.53
C ILE A 43 -4.72 1.32 -2.55
N GLU A 44 -5.96 0.97 -2.86
CA GLU A 44 -6.81 1.74 -3.80
C GLU A 44 -7.13 3.14 -3.27
N THR A 45 -7.23 3.31 -1.95
CA THR A 45 -7.45 4.61 -1.32
C THR A 45 -6.16 5.42 -1.15
N PHE A 46 -5.01 4.76 -1.07
CA PHE A 46 -3.72 5.43 -0.94
C PHE A 46 -3.44 6.38 -2.12
N ILE A 47 -3.63 5.95 -3.37
CA ILE A 47 -3.29 6.77 -4.55
C ILE A 47 -4.10 8.06 -4.64
N PRO A 48 -5.44 8.04 -4.52
CA PRO A 48 -6.23 9.26 -4.43
C PRO A 48 -5.78 10.19 -3.28
N ASN A 49 -5.57 9.65 -2.08
CA ASN A 49 -5.16 10.43 -0.91
C ASN A 49 -3.78 11.06 -1.10
N PHE A 50 -2.86 10.32 -1.70
CA PHE A 50 -1.52 10.82 -2.02
C PHE A 50 -1.59 11.94 -3.07
N ASN A 51 -2.41 11.78 -4.11
CA ASN A 51 -2.60 12.82 -5.12
C ASN A 51 -3.23 14.09 -4.55
N GLU A 52 -4.19 13.96 -3.63
CA GLU A 52 -4.76 15.08 -2.89
C GLU A 52 -3.69 15.78 -2.05
N PHE A 53 -2.88 15.03 -1.29
CA PHE A 53 -1.75 15.59 -0.55
C PHE A 53 -0.76 16.36 -1.44
N ILE A 54 -0.42 15.81 -2.61
CA ILE A 54 0.45 16.49 -3.59
C ILE A 54 -0.20 17.78 -4.09
N ALA A 55 -1.49 17.77 -4.39
CA ALA A 55 -2.21 18.94 -4.88
C ALA A 55 -2.27 20.06 -3.81
N ASP A 56 -2.64 19.70 -2.58
CA ASP A 56 -2.75 20.64 -1.46
C ASP A 56 -1.40 21.24 -1.10
N THR A 57 -0.38 20.39 -0.93
CA THR A 57 0.99 20.84 -0.65
C THR A 57 1.52 21.73 -1.79
N GLY A 58 1.22 21.39 -3.04
CA GLY A 58 1.61 22.19 -4.21
C GLY A 58 0.96 23.58 -4.20
N ALA A 59 -0.32 23.65 -3.85
CA ALA A 59 -1.05 24.91 -3.73
C ALA A 59 -0.50 25.79 -2.60
N GLU A 60 -0.19 25.21 -1.44
CA GLU A 60 0.42 25.91 -0.30
C GLU A 60 1.79 26.49 -0.67
N LEU A 61 2.66 25.68 -1.27
CA LEU A 61 3.99 26.12 -1.71
C LEU A 61 3.90 27.22 -2.79
N ALA A 62 2.93 27.14 -3.71
CA ALA A 62 2.72 28.17 -4.72
C ALA A 62 2.26 29.49 -4.09
N ALA A 63 1.38 29.44 -3.10
CA ALA A 63 0.94 30.62 -2.35
C ALA A 63 2.10 31.24 -1.55
N GLU A 64 2.93 30.42 -0.90
CA GLU A 64 4.12 30.85 -0.16
C GLU A 64 5.14 31.51 -1.09
N ALA A 65 5.45 30.90 -2.24
CA ALA A 65 6.35 31.46 -3.24
C ALA A 65 5.87 32.84 -3.73
N LYS A 66 4.57 32.97 -4.00
CA LYS A 66 3.96 34.24 -4.45
C LYS A 66 4.08 35.32 -3.37
N LYS A 67 3.89 34.95 -2.09
CA LYS A 67 4.05 35.88 -0.96
C LYS A 67 5.51 36.34 -0.83
N LEU A 68 6.46 35.41 -0.88
CA LEU A 68 7.89 35.72 -0.80
C LEU A 68 8.33 36.61 -1.96
N GLN A 69 7.84 36.36 -3.18
CA GLN A 69 8.13 37.21 -4.33
C GLN A 69 7.64 38.65 -4.10
N ALA A 70 6.43 38.84 -3.56
CA ALA A 70 5.92 40.17 -3.25
C ALA A 70 6.73 40.88 -2.15
N GLU A 71 7.21 40.14 -1.14
CA GLU A 71 8.10 40.67 -0.09
C GLU A 71 9.46 41.09 -0.67
N ILE A 72 10.05 40.27 -1.55
CA ILE A 72 11.29 40.56 -2.29
C ILE A 72 11.14 41.83 -3.14
N ASP A 73 10.06 41.92 -3.93
CA ASP A 73 9.80 43.08 -4.79
C ASP A 73 9.65 44.37 -3.96
N SER A 74 8.98 44.27 -2.80
CA SER A 74 8.84 45.39 -1.86
C SER A 74 10.18 45.82 -1.26
N LEU A 75 11.02 44.86 -0.84
CA LEU A 75 12.36 45.15 -0.30
C LEU A 75 13.25 45.81 -1.37
N TRP A 76 13.25 45.30 -2.59
CA TRP A 76 13.95 45.92 -3.73
C TRP A 76 13.51 47.36 -3.98
N SER A 77 12.19 47.63 -3.93
CA SER A 77 11.68 48.99 -4.09
C SER A 77 12.16 49.91 -2.97
N GLN A 78 12.23 49.43 -1.72
CA GLN A 78 12.67 50.22 -0.58
C GLN A 78 14.18 50.50 -0.64
N ILE A 79 14.99 49.50 -1.00
CA ILE A 79 16.44 49.65 -1.21
C ILE A 79 16.71 50.72 -2.27
N ARG A 80 16.00 50.68 -3.40
CA ARG A 80 16.14 51.69 -4.47
C ARG A 80 15.83 53.12 -4.00
N VAL A 81 14.86 53.28 -3.11
CA VAL A 81 14.55 54.60 -2.52
C VAL A 81 15.69 55.07 -1.62
N LEU A 82 16.27 54.17 -0.81
CA LEU A 82 17.43 54.48 0.03
C LEU A 82 18.66 54.84 -0.81
N ASP A 83 18.93 54.11 -1.90
CA ASP A 83 20.03 54.43 -2.83
C ASP A 83 19.91 55.85 -3.41
N GLN A 84 18.69 56.25 -3.78
CA GLN A 84 18.43 57.61 -4.27
C GLN A 84 18.66 58.67 -3.18
N GLN A 85 18.30 58.38 -1.93
CA GLN A 85 18.52 59.29 -0.80
C GLN A 85 20.01 59.44 -0.47
N ILE A 86 20.77 58.34 -0.55
CA ILE A 86 22.21 58.32 -0.31
C ILE A 86 22.96 59.11 -1.41
N LEU A 87 22.56 58.97 -2.68
CA LEU A 87 23.23 59.63 -3.81
C LEU A 87 22.78 61.08 -4.07
N GLY A 88 21.54 61.42 -3.72
CA GLY A 88 20.88 62.65 -4.18
C GLY A 88 20.91 63.85 -3.24
N VAL A 89 21.31 63.68 -1.97
CA VAL A 89 21.16 64.73 -0.94
C VAL A 89 22.50 65.04 -0.25
N ILE A 90 22.83 66.33 -0.12
CA ILE A 90 23.89 66.79 0.80
C ILE A 90 23.31 66.69 2.23
N VAL A 91 23.46 65.52 2.86
CA VAL A 91 22.98 65.24 4.22
C VAL A 91 24.11 65.35 5.24
N ALA A 92 23.77 65.77 6.46
CA ALA A 92 24.69 65.69 7.60
C ALA A 92 25.15 64.24 7.82
N GLY A 93 26.40 64.03 8.22
CA GLY A 93 27.01 62.70 8.30
C GLY A 93 26.24 61.69 9.17
N SER A 94 25.51 62.14 10.20
CA SER A 94 24.65 61.29 11.03
C SER A 94 23.41 60.76 10.30
N VAL A 95 22.83 61.53 9.39
CA VAL A 95 21.67 61.12 8.58
C VAL A 95 22.10 60.13 7.50
N LEU A 96 23.25 60.38 6.87
CA LEU A 96 23.84 59.45 5.91
C LEU A 96 24.13 58.08 6.55
N ALA A 97 24.71 58.08 7.75
CA ALA A 97 24.96 56.83 8.50
C ALA A 97 23.67 56.07 8.83
N ALA A 98 22.57 56.78 9.16
CA ALA A 98 21.28 56.16 9.40
C ALA A 98 20.71 55.49 8.13
N TYR A 99 20.81 56.16 6.96
CA TYR A 99 20.37 55.56 5.69
C TYR A 99 21.20 54.34 5.28
N GLN A 100 22.51 54.37 5.51
CA GLN A 100 23.38 53.22 5.26
C GLN A 100 23.00 52.03 6.16
N ALA A 101 22.77 52.26 7.45
CA ALA A 101 22.35 51.21 8.36
C ALA A 101 21.00 50.59 7.96
N GLU A 102 20.03 51.41 7.54
CA GLU A 102 18.73 50.89 7.05
C GLU A 102 18.88 50.13 5.72
N HIS A 103 19.75 50.61 4.82
CA HIS A 103 20.04 49.92 3.57
C HIS A 103 20.61 48.52 3.82
N ASP A 104 21.61 48.42 4.70
CA ASP A 104 22.27 47.15 5.02
C ASP A 104 21.31 46.17 5.71
N ASP A 105 20.42 46.66 6.58
CA ASP A 105 19.36 45.86 7.18
C ASP A 105 18.40 45.31 6.12
N LYS A 106 17.91 46.15 5.19
CA LYS A 106 17.02 45.69 4.12
C LYS A 106 17.69 44.72 3.14
N MET A 107 18.98 44.92 2.84
CA MET A 107 19.77 43.97 2.03
C MET A 107 19.89 42.61 2.72
N SER A 108 20.12 42.59 4.04
CA SER A 108 20.14 41.36 4.83
C SER A 108 18.78 40.64 4.79
N GLN A 109 17.68 41.39 4.95
CA GLN A 109 16.33 40.84 4.83
C GLN A 109 16.05 40.29 3.43
N LEU A 110 16.49 41.00 2.38
CA LEU A 110 16.34 40.57 0.98
C LEU A 110 17.01 39.22 0.74
N TRP A 111 18.27 39.07 1.15
CA TRP A 111 18.98 37.79 1.02
C TRP A 111 18.32 36.66 1.81
N GLY A 112 17.79 36.97 3.00
CA GLY A 112 16.99 36.01 3.77
C GLY A 112 15.78 35.51 2.98
N LYS A 113 15.04 36.43 2.35
CA LYS A 113 13.84 36.13 1.56
C LYS A 113 14.12 35.40 0.26
N GLU A 114 15.20 35.76 -0.45
CA GLU A 114 15.64 35.03 -1.64
C GLU A 114 16.00 33.58 -1.31
N LYS A 115 16.64 33.34 -0.15
CA LYS A 115 16.95 31.99 0.33
C LYS A 115 15.70 31.20 0.72
N GLU A 116 14.74 31.84 1.38
CA GLU A 116 13.42 31.23 1.67
C GLU A 116 12.73 30.81 0.37
N LEU A 117 12.72 31.70 -0.64
CA LEU A 117 12.11 31.42 -1.94
C LEU A 117 12.81 30.27 -2.67
N ALA A 118 14.15 30.23 -2.64
CA ALA A 118 14.92 29.12 -3.20
C ALA A 118 14.54 27.78 -2.53
N THR A 119 14.38 27.78 -1.20
CA THR A 119 13.94 26.59 -0.45
C THR A 119 12.54 26.14 -0.85
N VAL A 120 11.61 27.07 -1.05
CA VAL A 120 10.25 26.74 -1.53
C VAL A 120 10.29 26.15 -2.94
N ASN A 121 11.12 26.71 -3.84
CA ASN A 121 11.29 26.19 -5.20
C ASN A 121 11.87 24.77 -5.19
N GLU A 122 12.84 24.47 -4.32
CA GLU A 122 13.37 23.11 -4.15
C GLU A 122 12.28 22.13 -3.70
N LYS A 123 11.42 22.53 -2.74
CA LYS A 123 10.29 21.70 -2.31
C LYS A 123 9.29 21.45 -3.44
N GLN A 124 9.00 22.46 -4.27
CA GLN A 124 8.12 22.29 -5.43
C GLN A 124 8.70 21.29 -6.44
N GLN A 125 10.01 21.33 -6.69
CA GLN A 125 10.69 20.35 -7.55
C GLN A 125 10.62 18.94 -6.97
N ALA A 126 10.87 18.80 -5.67
CA ALA A 126 10.75 17.51 -4.98
C ALA A 126 9.33 16.96 -5.06
N LEU A 127 8.31 17.82 -4.93
CA LEU A 127 6.91 17.44 -5.04
C LEU A 127 6.55 16.95 -6.45
N ALA A 128 7.02 17.66 -7.49
CA ALA A 128 6.84 17.24 -8.88
C ALA A 128 7.54 15.90 -9.18
N TYR A 129 8.72 15.68 -8.60
CA TYR A 129 9.43 14.41 -8.70
C TYR A 129 8.65 13.26 -8.03
N LEU A 130 8.12 13.49 -6.82
CA LEU A 130 7.27 12.51 -6.13
C LEU A 130 6.02 12.16 -6.92
N GLN A 131 5.38 13.15 -7.53
CA GLN A 131 4.23 12.94 -8.41
C GLN A 131 4.60 12.06 -9.61
N SER A 132 5.71 12.36 -10.29
CA SER A 132 6.19 11.56 -11.42
C SER A 132 6.51 10.11 -11.03
N GLN A 133 7.09 9.90 -9.85
CA GLN A 133 7.37 8.55 -9.34
C GLN A 133 6.08 7.78 -9.03
N SER A 134 5.11 8.45 -8.39
CA SER A 134 3.80 7.88 -8.10
C SER A 134 3.05 7.47 -9.37
N ASP A 135 3.04 8.35 -10.38
CA ASP A 135 2.42 8.06 -11.68
C ASP A 135 3.11 6.88 -12.38
N GLY A 136 4.43 6.74 -12.21
CA GLY A 136 5.21 5.62 -12.76
C GLY A 136 4.88 4.27 -12.13
N VAL A 137 4.57 4.22 -10.83
CA VAL A 137 4.27 2.96 -10.12
C VAL A 137 2.79 2.58 -10.14
N LYS A 138 1.90 3.49 -10.56
CA LYS A 138 0.45 3.25 -10.60
C LYS A 138 0.04 1.97 -11.35
N PRO A 139 0.61 1.63 -12.53
CA PRO A 139 0.28 0.38 -13.21
C PRO A 139 0.66 -0.87 -12.40
N GLU A 140 1.76 -0.80 -11.64
CA GLU A 140 2.19 -1.90 -10.77
C GLU A 140 1.25 -2.05 -9.57
N ILE A 141 0.77 -0.93 -9.03
CA ILE A 141 -0.23 -0.90 -7.95
C ILE A 141 -1.54 -1.54 -8.41
N ASP A 142 -2.02 -1.18 -9.61
CA ASP A 142 -3.23 -1.77 -10.19
C ASP A 142 -3.06 -3.29 -10.34
N LEU A 143 -1.91 -3.74 -10.83
CA LEU A 143 -1.58 -5.17 -10.91
C LEU A 143 -1.58 -5.84 -9.54
N ILE A 144 -1.01 -5.20 -8.51
CA ILE A 144 -1.04 -5.73 -7.12
C ILE A 144 -2.47 -5.87 -6.65
N CYS A 145 -3.32 -4.85 -6.83
CA CYS A 145 -4.73 -4.89 -6.47
C CYS A 145 -5.47 -6.04 -7.16
N GLU A 146 -5.24 -6.27 -8.45
CA GLU A 146 -5.80 -7.43 -9.17
C GLU A 146 -5.35 -8.76 -8.53
N LYS A 147 -4.06 -8.89 -8.18
CA LYS A 147 -3.56 -10.12 -7.53
C LYS A 147 -4.16 -10.32 -6.14
N LEU A 148 -4.38 -9.26 -5.38
CA LEU A 148 -5.02 -9.34 -4.07
C LEU A 148 -6.46 -9.87 -4.16
N ILE A 149 -7.22 -9.51 -5.21
CA ILE A 149 -8.54 -10.09 -5.47
C ILE A 149 -8.42 -11.60 -5.68
N LEU A 150 -7.51 -12.04 -6.55
CA LEU A 150 -7.30 -13.47 -6.81
C LEU A 150 -6.96 -14.23 -5.52
N PHE A 151 -6.15 -13.64 -4.64
CA PHE A 151 -5.85 -14.25 -3.34
C PHE A 151 -7.07 -14.35 -2.44
N ALA A 152 -7.89 -13.29 -2.38
CA ALA A 152 -9.15 -13.33 -1.64
C ALA A 152 -10.07 -14.44 -2.16
N GLU A 153 -10.24 -14.55 -3.49
CA GLU A 153 -11.06 -15.59 -4.12
C GLU A 153 -10.56 -17.00 -3.84
N ILE A 154 -9.25 -17.23 -3.90
CA ILE A 154 -8.63 -18.52 -3.54
C ILE A 154 -8.98 -18.89 -2.11
N TRP A 155 -8.77 -17.99 -1.15
CA TRP A 155 -9.03 -18.27 0.27
C TRP A 155 -10.52 -18.44 0.59
N SER A 156 -11.40 -17.68 -0.07
CA SER A 156 -12.84 -17.88 0.00
C SER A 156 -13.25 -19.26 -0.56
N SER A 157 -12.63 -19.68 -1.67
CA SER A 157 -12.84 -21.01 -2.26
C SER A 157 -12.35 -22.13 -1.34
N VAL A 158 -11.16 -21.99 -0.73
CA VAL A 158 -10.62 -22.92 0.27
C VAL A 158 -11.63 -23.14 1.40
N ARG A 159 -12.20 -22.06 1.93
CA ARG A 159 -13.22 -22.15 2.97
C ARG A 159 -14.46 -22.91 2.50
N SER A 160 -15.01 -22.53 1.34
CA SER A 160 -16.21 -23.17 0.79
C SER A 160 -16.00 -24.67 0.62
N GLN A 161 -14.84 -25.07 0.09
CA GLN A 161 -14.49 -26.47 -0.09
C GLN A 161 -14.26 -27.20 1.24
N ALA A 162 -13.62 -26.56 2.24
CA ALA A 162 -13.46 -27.13 3.58
C ALA A 162 -14.81 -27.36 4.28
N VAL A 163 -15.75 -26.42 4.18
CA VAL A 163 -17.11 -26.56 4.74
C VAL A 163 -17.89 -27.66 4.02
N GLN A 164 -17.81 -27.72 2.68
CA GLN A 164 -18.43 -28.81 1.92
C GLN A 164 -17.86 -30.17 2.32
N PHE A 165 -16.53 -30.27 2.42
CA PHE A 165 -15.85 -31.48 2.87
C PHE A 165 -16.32 -31.88 4.28
N ARG A 166 -16.34 -30.95 5.25
CA ARG A 166 -16.88 -31.19 6.59
C ARG A 166 -18.32 -31.72 6.55
N ASN A 167 -19.19 -31.11 5.76
CA ASN A 167 -20.59 -31.53 5.66
C ASN A 167 -20.71 -32.95 5.07
N PHE A 168 -19.89 -33.30 4.07
CA PHE A 168 -19.83 -34.66 3.54
C PHE A 168 -19.30 -35.66 4.59
N LEU A 169 -18.29 -35.28 5.38
CA LEU A 169 -17.77 -36.11 6.45
C LEU A 169 -18.83 -36.33 7.54
N GLN A 170 -19.52 -35.29 8.01
CA GLN A 170 -20.64 -35.40 8.96
C GLN A 170 -21.80 -36.26 8.42
N ALA A 171 -22.11 -36.16 7.13
CA ALA A 171 -23.10 -37.05 6.52
C ALA A 171 -22.60 -38.51 6.47
N SER A 172 -21.29 -38.70 6.29
CA SER A 172 -20.67 -40.03 6.24
C SER A 172 -20.66 -40.72 7.61
N THR A 173 -20.40 -40.01 8.70
CA THR A 173 -20.38 -40.59 10.06
C THR A 173 -21.73 -41.19 10.46
N ASN A 174 -22.82 -40.70 9.86
CA ASN A 174 -24.19 -41.20 10.03
C ASN A 174 -24.55 -42.39 9.11
N SER A 175 -23.64 -42.85 8.24
CA SER A 175 -23.90 -43.97 7.33
C SER A 175 -24.01 -45.29 8.09
N PRO A 176 -25.08 -46.08 7.89
CA PRO A 176 -25.30 -47.35 8.58
C PRO A 176 -24.39 -48.49 8.09
N THR A 177 -23.62 -48.29 7.01
CA THR A 177 -22.76 -49.33 6.42
C THR A 177 -21.37 -48.81 6.04
N ASN A 178 -20.37 -49.70 6.11
CA ASN A 178 -19.00 -49.43 5.65
C ASN A 178 -18.95 -49.03 4.18
N LEU A 179 -19.79 -49.63 3.32
CA LEU A 179 -19.84 -49.30 1.90
C LEU A 179 -20.34 -47.88 1.66
N GLY A 180 -21.39 -47.45 2.39
CA GLY A 180 -21.91 -46.09 2.35
C GLY A 180 -20.87 -45.07 2.82
N PHE A 181 -20.18 -45.37 3.92
CA PHE A 181 -19.10 -44.54 4.45
C PHE A 181 -17.97 -44.36 3.43
N LYS A 182 -17.47 -45.45 2.84
CA LYS A 182 -16.42 -45.41 1.81
C LYS A 182 -16.83 -44.56 0.60
N LYS A 183 -18.07 -44.67 0.12
CA LYS A 183 -18.56 -43.88 -1.01
C LYS A 183 -18.56 -42.37 -0.69
N GLN A 184 -19.02 -42.00 0.51
CA GLN A 184 -19.05 -40.60 0.94
C GLN A 184 -17.64 -40.02 1.14
N VAL A 185 -16.73 -40.77 1.77
CA VAL A 185 -15.33 -40.32 1.93
C VAL A 185 -14.63 -40.17 0.58
N ARG A 186 -14.89 -41.07 -0.40
CA ARG A 186 -14.36 -40.90 -1.77
C ARG A 186 -14.92 -39.67 -2.47
N LEU A 187 -16.20 -39.37 -2.28
CA LEU A 187 -16.82 -38.16 -2.85
C LEU A 187 -16.19 -36.91 -2.24
N ALA A 188 -16.06 -36.87 -0.91
CA ALA A 188 -15.43 -35.79 -0.18
C ALA A 188 -13.99 -35.54 -0.68
N ARG A 189 -13.19 -36.60 -0.85
CA ARG A 189 -11.83 -36.48 -1.41
C ARG A 189 -11.82 -35.92 -2.83
N LYS A 190 -12.74 -36.35 -3.71
CA LYS A 190 -12.83 -35.84 -5.07
C LYS A 190 -13.10 -34.34 -5.13
N VAL A 191 -13.87 -33.81 -4.17
CA VAL A 191 -14.17 -32.37 -4.07
C VAL A 191 -12.92 -31.57 -3.71
N CYS A 192 -11.95 -32.15 -2.99
CA CYS A 192 -10.72 -31.46 -2.58
C CYS A 192 -9.57 -31.53 -3.60
N ILE A 193 -9.62 -32.41 -4.60
CA ILE A 193 -8.55 -32.54 -5.63
C ILE A 193 -8.25 -31.21 -6.34
N PRO A 194 -9.25 -30.42 -6.78
CA PRO A 194 -8.98 -29.13 -7.41
C PRO A 194 -8.26 -28.13 -6.49
N LEU A 195 -8.57 -28.15 -5.18
CA LEU A 195 -7.88 -27.32 -4.18
C LEU A 195 -6.43 -27.73 -4.01
N GLU A 196 -6.17 -29.03 -3.87
CA GLU A 196 -4.82 -29.59 -3.75
C GLU A 196 -3.95 -29.17 -4.95
N ALA A 197 -4.46 -29.37 -6.17
CA ALA A 197 -3.77 -28.97 -7.39
C ALA A 197 -3.56 -27.45 -7.51
N GLY A 198 -4.54 -26.66 -7.07
CA GLY A 198 -4.46 -25.19 -7.05
C GLY A 198 -3.37 -24.67 -6.11
N LEU A 199 -3.32 -25.22 -4.89
CA LEU A 199 -2.31 -24.86 -3.88
C LEU A 199 -0.91 -25.31 -4.29
N GLU A 200 -0.77 -26.50 -4.87
CA GLU A 200 0.51 -27.00 -5.38
C GLU A 200 1.05 -26.09 -6.48
N LYS A 201 0.21 -25.75 -7.48
CA LYS A 201 0.59 -24.82 -8.55
C LYS A 201 0.99 -23.46 -8.01
N TYR A 202 0.29 -22.96 -7.00
CA TYR A 202 0.63 -21.69 -6.36
C TYR A 202 1.98 -21.74 -5.65
N ALA A 203 2.25 -22.79 -4.87
CA ALA A 203 3.52 -22.98 -4.17
C ALA A 203 4.70 -23.04 -5.16
N THR A 204 4.57 -23.78 -6.26
CA THR A 204 5.61 -23.87 -7.29
C THR A 204 5.87 -22.51 -7.96
N GLN A 205 4.82 -21.73 -8.24
CA GLN A 205 4.98 -20.40 -8.85
C GLN A 205 5.64 -19.37 -7.92
N LEU A 206 5.43 -19.48 -6.61
CA LEU A 206 6.13 -18.66 -5.62
C LEU A 206 7.62 -19.01 -5.58
N GLU A 207 7.94 -20.30 -5.51
CA GLU A 207 9.32 -20.77 -5.42
C GLU A 207 10.14 -20.41 -6.67
N ASN A 208 9.55 -20.54 -7.85
CA ASN A 208 10.22 -20.17 -9.11
C ASN A 208 10.47 -18.66 -9.21
N ARG A 209 9.52 -17.81 -8.80
CA ARG A 209 9.71 -16.35 -8.77
C ARG A 209 10.83 -15.92 -7.81
N GLN A 210 11.01 -16.63 -6.69
CA GLN A 210 12.12 -16.36 -5.77
C GLN A 210 13.47 -16.75 -6.40
N LYS A 211 13.53 -17.88 -7.11
CA LYS A 211 14.75 -18.32 -7.83
C LYS A 211 15.11 -17.36 -8.97
N GLU A 212 14.14 -16.88 -9.73
CA GLU A 212 14.35 -15.91 -10.82
C GLU A 212 14.86 -14.56 -10.29
N LYS A 213 14.31 -14.04 -9.19
CA LYS A 213 14.82 -12.82 -8.54
C LYS A 213 16.25 -12.99 -8.03
N ALA A 214 16.59 -14.15 -7.47
CA ALA A 214 17.95 -14.45 -7.00
C ALA A 214 18.95 -14.59 -8.17
N ALA A 215 18.50 -15.09 -9.33
CA ALA A 215 19.33 -15.19 -10.52
C ALA A 215 19.55 -13.85 -11.24
N ALA A 216 18.60 -12.92 -11.16
CA ALA A 216 18.71 -11.59 -11.76
C ALA A 216 19.57 -10.58 -10.95
N GLN A 217 20.01 -10.97 -9.75
CA GLN A 217 20.84 -10.15 -8.85
C GLN A 217 22.31 -10.60 -8.82
N ASN A 218 22.68 -11.62 -9.59
CA ASN A 218 24.06 -12.09 -9.80
C ASN A 218 24.48 -11.82 -11.26
#